data_AF-A0A2G6LAD2-F1
#
_entry.id   AF-A0A2G6LAD2-F1
#
_cell.length_a   1.000
_cell.length_b   1.000
_cell.length_c   1.000
_cell.angle_alpha   90.00
_cell.angle_beta   90.00
_cell.angle_gamma   90.00
#
_symmetry.space_group_name_H-M   'P 1'
#
loop_
_entity.id
_entity.type
_entity.pdbx_description
1 polymer ?
#
loop_
_entity_poly.entity_id
_entity_poly.type
_entity_poly.pdbx_seq_one_letter_code
_entity_poly.pdbx_strand_id
1 'polypeptide(L)'
;MKKTIVLAMVLLLGACTAPTSNNVKADVQTATKSERLGTQWGDEVDSRVTSVNLRRTTKEPIDRARLLYANKNYHGRKVNTISLVAGRIAFSVQTDNAKLPIYRDAGNYYLKGKSGQPYRLVYRNN
;
A
#
# COMPACT_ATOMS: atom_id res chain seq x y z
N MET A 1 69.79 5.02 28.21
CA MET A 1 68.63 4.84 27.31
C MET A 1 67.70 3.78 27.90
N LYS A 2 66.53 4.19 28.40
CA LYS A 2 65.34 3.33 28.63
C LYS A 2 64.18 4.30 28.88
N LYS A 3 63.41 4.60 27.83
CA LYS A 3 62.27 5.52 27.86
C LYS A 3 61.05 4.78 28.42
N THR A 4 60.46 5.36 29.45
CA THR A 4 59.17 5.02 30.05
C THR A 4 58.08 5.15 28.99
N ILE A 5 57.32 4.08 28.73
CA ILE A 5 56.10 4.13 27.92
C ILE A 5 54.93 4.12 28.89
N VAL A 6 54.28 5.28 28.99
CA VAL A 6 53.01 5.47 29.70
C VAL A 6 51.91 4.87 28.82
N LEU A 7 51.17 3.90 29.37
CA LEU A 7 50.01 3.29 28.74
C LEU A 7 48.81 4.23 28.88
N ALA A 8 48.54 5.03 27.85
CA ALA A 8 47.33 5.85 27.75
C ALA A 8 46.17 4.98 27.22
N MET A 9 45.29 4.56 28.13
CA MET A 9 44.03 3.88 27.81
C MET A 9 43.04 4.91 27.25
N VAL A 10 42.88 4.90 25.92
CA VAL A 10 41.91 5.74 25.20
C VAL A 10 40.51 5.13 25.35
N LEU A 11 39.63 5.81 26.08
CA LEU A 11 38.20 5.52 26.14
C LEU A 11 37.53 5.93 24.82
N LEU A 12 37.28 4.94 23.95
CA LEU A 12 36.44 5.09 22.76
C LEU A 12 34.96 5.10 23.19
N LEU A 13 34.39 6.30 23.33
CA LEU A 13 32.95 6.49 23.41
C LEU A 13 32.34 6.24 22.03
N GLY A 14 31.89 5.01 21.79
CA GLY A 14 31.05 4.68 20.65
C GLY A 14 29.67 5.31 20.81
N ALA A 15 29.42 6.42 20.12
CA ALA A 15 28.09 6.97 19.97
C ALA A 15 27.26 6.03 19.08
N CYS A 16 26.47 5.15 19.70
CA CYS A 16 25.37 4.47 19.03
C CYS A 16 24.31 5.52 18.67
N THR A 17 24.44 6.15 17.50
CA THR A 17 23.31 6.82 16.85
C THR A 17 22.26 5.76 16.51
N ALA A 18 21.27 5.61 17.38
CA ALA A 18 20.06 4.87 17.06
C ALA A 18 19.42 5.51 15.82
N PRO A 19 18.93 4.72 14.84
CA PRO A 19 18.18 5.30 13.74
C PRO A 19 16.94 5.98 14.31
N THR A 20 16.89 7.31 14.22
CA THR A 20 15.69 8.08 14.49
C THR A 20 14.67 7.65 13.45
N SER A 21 13.77 6.74 13.85
CA SER A 21 12.60 6.40 13.07
C SER A 21 11.74 7.66 13.01
N ASN A 22 11.97 8.46 11.98
CA ASN A 22 11.12 9.57 11.59
C ASN A 22 9.74 8.97 11.31
N ASN A 23 8.92 8.88 12.36
CA ASN A 23 7.49 8.67 12.26
C ASN A 23 6.91 9.94 11.63
N VAL A 24 7.14 10.11 10.33
CA VAL A 24 6.26 10.90 9.50
C VAL A 24 4.94 10.15 9.56
N LYS A 25 4.07 10.52 10.50
CA LYS A 25 2.65 10.23 10.38
C LYS A 25 2.23 10.88 9.07
N ALA A 26 2.28 10.13 7.98
CA ALA A 26 1.60 10.50 6.76
C ALA A 26 0.17 10.81 7.18
N ASP A 27 -0.30 12.03 6.91
CA ASP A 27 -1.66 12.42 7.21
C ASP A 27 -2.60 11.52 6.41
N VAL A 28 -3.21 10.54 7.08
CA VAL A 28 -4.10 9.58 6.44
C VAL A 28 -5.45 10.25 6.35
N GLN A 29 -5.95 10.44 5.12
CA GLN A 29 -7.25 11.03 4.83
C GLN A 29 -8.38 10.12 5.34
N THR A 30 -8.68 10.21 6.64
CA THR A 30 -9.57 9.26 7.32
C THR A 30 -11.03 9.56 7.00
N ALA A 31 -11.82 8.50 6.78
CA ALA A 31 -13.24 8.61 6.53
C ALA A 31 -14.03 8.80 7.85
N THR A 32 -14.98 9.73 7.85
CA THR A 32 -15.95 9.89 8.93
C THR A 32 -16.93 8.70 8.98
N LYS A 33 -17.75 8.61 10.03
CA LYS A 33 -18.73 7.52 10.17
C LYS A 33 -19.73 7.49 9.01
N SER A 34 -20.17 8.65 8.51
CA SER A 34 -21.11 8.75 7.38
C SER A 34 -20.47 8.51 6.02
N GLU A 35 -19.15 8.73 5.90
CA GLU A 35 -18.40 8.46 4.67
C GLU A 35 -18.03 6.97 4.52
N ARG A 36 -18.01 6.22 5.62
CA ARG A 36 -17.67 4.79 5.60
C ARG A 36 -18.70 4.00 4.81
N LEU A 37 -18.22 3.34 3.77
CA LEU A 37 -18.99 2.37 3.01
C LEU A 37 -18.70 0.98 3.54
N GLY A 38 -19.74 0.16 3.68
CA GLY A 38 -19.55 -1.28 3.78
C GLY A 38 -19.04 -1.84 2.44
N THR A 39 -18.32 -2.95 2.48
CA THR A 39 -18.11 -3.75 1.27
C THR A 39 -19.26 -4.73 1.14
N GLN A 40 -20.30 -4.35 0.39
CA GLN A 40 -21.31 -5.30 -0.06
C GLN A 40 -20.71 -6.04 -1.26
N TRP A 41 -20.27 -7.28 -1.03
CA TRP A 41 -19.72 -8.12 -2.08
C TRP A 41 -20.84 -8.92 -2.73
N GLY A 42 -21.04 -8.71 -4.04
CA GLY A 42 -21.76 -9.64 -4.91
C GLY A 42 -23.28 -9.50 -4.94
N ASP A 43 -23.77 -8.68 -5.87
CA ASP A 43 -24.89 -9.10 -6.72
C ASP A 43 -24.25 -9.75 -7.97
N GLU A 44 -24.34 -11.08 -8.05
CA GLU A 44 -24.32 -11.92 -9.26
C GLU A 44 -23.35 -11.54 -10.41
N VAL A 45 -22.08 -11.27 -10.13
CA VAL A 45 -21.06 -11.24 -11.20
C VAL A 45 -20.70 -12.68 -11.56
N ASP A 46 -21.09 -13.10 -12.76
CA ASP A 46 -20.69 -14.37 -13.36
C ASP A 46 -19.15 -14.39 -13.59
N SER A 47 -18.42 -14.83 -12.57
CA SER A 47 -16.96 -14.98 -12.65
C SER A 47 -16.64 -16.29 -13.35
N ARG A 48 -16.24 -16.25 -14.62
CA ARG A 48 -15.65 -17.41 -15.29
C ARG A 48 -14.30 -17.71 -14.65
N VAL A 49 -14.31 -18.48 -13.57
CA VAL A 49 -13.09 -18.96 -12.91
C VAL A 49 -12.48 -20.03 -13.79
N THR A 50 -11.34 -19.73 -14.39
CA THR A 50 -10.49 -20.78 -14.93
C THR A 50 -9.72 -21.37 -13.76
N SER A 51 -10.13 -22.54 -13.29
CA SER A 51 -9.44 -23.24 -12.21
C SER A 51 -8.08 -23.71 -12.70
N VAL A 52 -7.04 -23.04 -12.20
CA VAL A 52 -5.64 -23.45 -12.37
C VAL A 52 -5.16 -24.10 -11.07
N ASN A 53 -4.45 -25.22 -11.17
CA ASN A 53 -3.87 -25.89 -10.01
C ASN A 53 -2.67 -25.09 -9.51
N LEU A 54 -2.92 -24.16 -8.58
CA LEU A 54 -1.91 -23.30 -7.98
C LEU A 54 -1.75 -23.63 -6.51
N ARG A 55 -0.49 -23.79 -6.07
CA ARG A 55 -0.12 -23.91 -4.65
C ARG A 55 0.69 -22.69 -4.24
N ARG A 56 0.36 -22.09 -3.08
CA ARG A 56 1.21 -21.04 -2.48
C ARG A 56 2.60 -21.61 -2.19
N THR A 57 3.63 -20.93 -2.68
CA THR A 57 5.02 -21.28 -2.43
C THR A 57 5.55 -20.69 -1.12
N THR A 58 4.96 -19.57 -0.65
CA THR A 58 5.35 -18.87 0.58
C THR A 58 4.12 -18.54 1.44
N LYS A 59 4.35 -18.35 2.75
CA LYS A 59 3.33 -17.84 3.69
C LYS A 59 3.16 -16.32 3.59
N GLU A 60 4.26 -15.62 3.31
CA GLU A 60 4.26 -14.17 3.19
C GLU A 60 3.94 -13.74 1.75
N PRO A 61 3.12 -12.68 1.56
CA PRO A 61 2.89 -12.09 0.25
C PRO A 61 4.18 -11.51 -0.32
N ILE A 62 4.45 -11.76 -1.60
CA ILE A 62 5.61 -11.21 -2.32
C ILE A 62 5.53 -9.68 -2.48
N ASP A 63 4.33 -9.12 -2.46
CA ASP A 63 4.06 -7.68 -2.44
C ASP A 63 2.63 -7.42 -1.95
N ARG A 64 2.37 -6.21 -1.43
CA ARG A 64 1.04 -5.74 -1.02
C ARG A 64 0.89 -4.25 -1.25
N ALA A 65 -0.29 -3.85 -1.71
CA ALA A 65 -0.74 -2.48 -1.63
C ALA A 65 -2.01 -2.38 -0.76
N ARG A 66 -2.16 -1.26 -0.06
CA ARG A 66 -3.39 -0.92 0.68
C ARG A 66 -4.15 0.15 -0.07
N LEU A 67 -5.40 -0.14 -0.41
CA LEU A 67 -6.34 0.82 -0.98
C LEU A 67 -7.40 1.17 0.07
N LEU A 68 -7.47 2.43 0.48
CA LEU A 68 -8.50 2.93 1.39
C LEU A 68 -9.74 3.32 0.59
N TYR A 69 -10.91 2.84 1.02
CA TYR A 69 -12.16 2.98 0.29
C TYR A 69 -13.25 3.60 1.17
N ALA A 70 -13.90 4.65 0.68
CA ALA A 70 -15.03 5.32 1.35
C ALA A 70 -15.77 6.23 0.37
N ASN A 71 -16.98 6.68 0.71
CA ASN A 71 -17.67 7.78 0.05
C ASN A 71 -17.09 9.13 0.49
N LYS A 72 -15.77 9.29 0.30
CA LYS A 72 -15.02 10.51 0.64
C LYS A 72 -14.45 11.12 -0.64
N ASN A 73 -14.46 12.45 -0.69
CA ASN A 73 -13.74 13.19 -1.73
C ASN A 73 -12.26 13.26 -1.35
N TYR A 74 -11.50 12.23 -1.76
CA TYR A 74 -10.05 12.20 -1.57
C TYR A 74 -9.33 13.18 -2.49
N HIS A 75 -8.17 13.68 -2.03
CA HIS A 75 -7.27 14.53 -2.82
C HIS A 75 -5.91 13.87 -3.00
N GLY A 76 -5.10 14.41 -3.92
CA GLY A 76 -3.78 13.89 -4.26
C GLY A 76 -3.61 13.69 -5.76
N ARG A 77 -2.51 13.02 -6.16
CA ARG A 77 -2.26 12.72 -7.56
C ARG A 77 -3.21 11.63 -8.04
N LYS A 78 -3.98 11.92 -9.08
CA LYS A 78 -4.83 10.93 -9.75
C LYS A 78 -3.97 9.93 -10.52
N VAL A 79 -4.20 8.64 -10.29
CA VAL A 79 -3.61 7.51 -11.01
C VAL A 79 -4.72 6.51 -11.35
N ASN A 80 -4.55 5.74 -12.42
CA ASN A 80 -5.54 4.73 -12.84
C ASN A 80 -5.15 3.30 -12.44
N THR A 81 -3.92 3.11 -11.95
CA THR A 81 -3.35 1.81 -11.62
C THR A 81 -2.40 1.92 -10.43
N ILE A 82 -2.34 0.87 -9.61
CA ILE A 82 -1.29 0.63 -8.64
C ILE A 82 -0.38 -0.45 -9.21
N SER A 83 0.93 -0.16 -9.28
CA SER A 83 1.93 -1.13 -9.68
C SER A 83 2.29 -2.02 -8.49
N LEU A 84 2.20 -3.33 -8.68
CA LEU A 84 2.63 -4.37 -7.76
C LEU A 84 3.78 -5.16 -8.38
N VAL A 85 4.57 -5.80 -7.53
CA VAL A 85 5.67 -6.69 -7.86
C VAL A 85 6.65 -6.01 -8.83
N ALA A 86 7.09 -4.81 -8.46
CA ALA A 86 7.95 -3.94 -9.27
C ALA A 86 7.39 -3.65 -10.69
N GLY A 87 6.06 -3.55 -10.82
CA GLY A 87 5.38 -3.18 -12.07
C GLY A 87 4.96 -4.35 -12.96
N ARG A 88 5.27 -5.60 -12.57
CA ARG A 88 4.82 -6.79 -13.31
C ARG A 88 3.31 -6.98 -13.26
N ILE A 89 2.67 -6.52 -12.19
CA ILE A 89 1.22 -6.58 -12.04
C ILE A 89 0.67 -5.17 -11.92
N ALA A 90 -0.29 -4.82 -12.79
CA ALA A 90 -1.09 -3.62 -12.67
C ALA A 90 -2.43 -3.95 -12.00
N PHE A 91 -2.67 -3.34 -10.84
CA PHE A 91 -3.98 -3.37 -10.18
C PHE A 91 -4.78 -2.11 -10.54
N SER A 92 -6.06 -2.27 -10.88
CA SER A 92 -6.99 -1.17 -11.13
C SER A 92 -8.38 -1.49 -10.61
N VAL A 93 -9.20 -0.46 -10.42
CA VAL A 93 -10.62 -0.62 -10.10
C VAL A 93 -11.43 -0.05 -11.25
N GLN A 94 -12.44 -0.79 -11.70
CA GLN A 94 -13.18 -0.46 -12.92
C GLN A 94 -14.68 -0.62 -12.70
N THR A 95 -15.48 0.28 -13.24
CA THR A 95 -16.90 0.02 -13.49
C THR A 95 -17.05 -0.70 -14.83
N ASP A 96 -18.28 -0.92 -15.28
CA ASP A 96 -18.53 -1.46 -16.61
C ASP A 96 -18.03 -0.55 -17.74
N ASN A 97 -17.98 0.76 -17.49
CA ASN A 97 -17.71 1.76 -18.51
C ASN A 97 -16.32 2.39 -18.42
N ALA A 98 -15.68 2.40 -17.23
CA ALA A 98 -14.45 3.15 -17.03
C ALA A 98 -13.61 2.66 -15.85
N LYS A 99 -12.30 2.95 -15.89
CA LYS A 99 -11.44 2.86 -14.70
C LYS A 99 -11.84 3.95 -13.71
N LEU A 100 -11.97 3.59 -12.44
CA LEU A 100 -12.16 4.54 -11.36
C LEU A 100 -10.82 5.19 -11.00
N PRO A 101 -10.80 6.52 -10.78
CA PRO A 101 -9.59 7.21 -10.37
C PRO A 101 -9.18 6.79 -8.95
N ILE A 102 -7.90 6.45 -8.81
CA ILE A 102 -7.25 6.24 -7.51
C ILE A 102 -6.45 7.50 -7.21
N TYR A 103 -6.57 8.01 -5.99
CA TYR A 103 -5.81 9.16 -5.52
C TYR A 103 -4.63 8.66 -4.72
N ARG A 104 -3.41 9.08 -5.10
CA ARG A 104 -2.18 8.77 -4.40
C ARG A 104 -1.71 10.00 -3.65
N ASP A 105 -1.53 9.84 -2.35
CA ASP A 105 -1.06 10.90 -1.47
C ASP A 105 -0.29 10.31 -0.28
N ALA A 106 0.87 10.90 0.02
CA ALA A 106 1.80 10.45 1.06
C ALA A 106 2.03 8.91 1.11
N GLY A 107 2.12 8.26 -0.06
CA GLY A 107 2.32 6.81 -0.17
C GLY A 107 1.07 5.95 0.04
N ASN A 108 -0.06 6.53 0.41
CA ASN A 108 -1.35 5.85 0.51
C ASN A 108 -2.11 5.95 -0.81
N TYR A 109 -2.98 4.98 -1.03
CA TYR A 109 -3.92 4.97 -2.15
C TYR A 109 -5.35 5.07 -1.64
N TYR A 110 -6.14 5.91 -2.27
CA TYR A 110 -7.51 6.17 -1.89
C TYR A 110 -8.43 6.02 -3.10
N LEU A 111 -9.57 5.36 -2.89
CA LEU A 111 -10.63 5.21 -3.88
C LEU A 111 -11.92 5.79 -3.32
N LYS A 112 -12.48 6.78 -4.03
CA LYS A 112 -13.83 7.22 -3.76
C LYS A 112 -14.81 6.14 -4.23
N GLY A 113 -15.59 5.63 -3.30
CA GLY A 113 -16.75 4.80 -3.56
C GLY A 113 -18.03 5.61 -3.64
N LYS A 114 -19.06 4.97 -4.17
CA LYS A 114 -20.46 5.43 -4.09
C LYS A 114 -21.30 4.24 -3.64
N SER A 115 -22.20 4.46 -2.69
CA SER A 115 -23.08 3.40 -2.20
C SER A 115 -23.87 2.78 -3.36
N GLY A 116 -23.91 1.45 -3.42
CA GLY A 116 -24.59 0.69 -4.47
C GLY A 116 -23.93 0.74 -5.87
N GLN A 117 -22.79 1.41 -6.04
CA GLN A 117 -22.09 1.41 -7.33
C GLN A 117 -21.28 0.12 -7.51
N PRO A 118 -21.55 -0.69 -8.55
CA PRO A 118 -20.76 -1.88 -8.83
C PRO A 118 -19.38 -1.50 -9.37
N TYR A 119 -18.38 -2.30 -9.01
CA TYR A 119 -17.03 -2.20 -9.53
C TYR A 119 -16.33 -3.56 -9.51
N ARG A 120 -15.32 -3.70 -10.37
CA ARG A 120 -14.43 -4.85 -10.46
C ARG A 120 -13.03 -4.47 -10.02
N LEU A 121 -12.42 -5.37 -9.25
CA LEU A 121 -10.99 -5.33 -8.93
C LEU A 121 -10.24 -6.10 -10.02
N VAL A 122 -9.42 -5.41 -10.80
CA VAL A 122 -8.75 -5.98 -11.97
C VAL A 122 -7.25 -6.04 -11.73
N TYR A 123 -6.70 -7.25 -11.77
CA TYR A 123 -5.26 -7.50 -11.77
C TYR A 123 -4.84 -7.95 -13.17
N ARG A 124 -3.85 -7.28 -13.74
CA ARG A 124 -3.33 -7.57 -15.08
C ARG A 124 -1.83 -7.72 -15.05
N ASN A 125 -1.31 -8.81 -15.62
CA ASN A 125 0.12 -8.93 -15.91
C ASN A 125 0.48 -7.92 -17.01
N ASN A 126 1.53 -7.13 -16.81
CA ASN A 126 2.07 -6.25 -17.84
C ASN A 126 3.07 -6.99 -18.74
#